data_AF-A0A662K6M4-F1
#
_entry.id   AF-A0A662K6M4-F1
#
_cell.length_a   1.000
_cell.length_b   1.000
_cell.length_c   1.000
_cell.angle_alpha   90.00
_cell.angle_beta   90.00
_cell.angle_gamma   90.00
#
_symmetry.space_group_name_H-M   'P 1'
#
loop_
_entity.id
_entity.type
_entity.pdbx_description
1 polymer ?
#
loop_
_entity_poly.entity_id
_entity_poly.type
_entity_poly.pdbx_seq_one_letter_code
_entity_poly.pdbx_strand_id
1 'polypeptide(L)'
;MKLIILLLLLTGCILPVELEPYETIQDVFDWVSDNIEYSLDNQEEWQSPKQTVELGTGDCEDFVILAMYLLNRDFGYLPDMIIGVSIATGNAHCWLSLNDVWYEIQLSGMDVTEIYDATYTIELVYTYDQVMVTTIFRGEE
;
A
#
# COMPACT_ATOMS: atom_id res chain seq x y z
N MET A 1 -11.09 -17.98 -23.63
CA MET A 1 -11.99 -18.39 -22.54
C MET A 1 -11.21 -19.34 -21.64
N LYS A 2 -10.55 -18.82 -20.60
CA LYS A 2 -9.87 -19.66 -19.60
C LYS A 2 -10.80 -19.80 -18.40
N LEU A 3 -11.01 -21.05 -18.02
CA LEU A 3 -11.93 -21.51 -16.99
C LEU A 3 -11.30 -21.24 -15.62
N ILE A 4 -11.88 -20.35 -14.81
CA ILE A 4 -11.48 -20.16 -13.41
C ILE A 4 -12.18 -21.25 -12.60
N ILE A 5 -11.40 -22.21 -12.10
CA ILE A 5 -11.88 -23.20 -11.13
C ILE A 5 -11.79 -22.54 -9.76
N LEU A 6 -12.95 -22.06 -9.27
CA LEU A 6 -13.11 -21.64 -7.88
C LEU A 6 -13.19 -22.89 -7.01
N LEU A 7 -12.05 -23.34 -6.48
CA LEU A 7 -11.99 -24.43 -5.51
C LEU A 7 -12.02 -23.84 -4.09
N LEU A 8 -13.23 -23.66 -3.57
CA LEU A 8 -13.48 -23.40 -2.15
C LEU A 8 -13.08 -24.64 -1.33
N LEU A 9 -11.89 -24.61 -0.72
CA LEU A 9 -11.49 -25.58 0.31
C LEU A 9 -11.47 -24.91 1.68
N LEU A 10 -12.54 -25.15 2.43
CA LEU A 10 -12.63 -24.99 3.88
C LEU A 10 -11.64 -25.94 4.56
N THR A 11 -10.41 -25.49 4.79
CA THR A 11 -9.51 -26.08 5.77
C THR A 11 -8.81 -24.97 6.53
N GLY A 12 -9.14 -24.84 7.81
CA GLY A 12 -8.52 -23.93 8.78
C GLY A 12 -7.06 -24.28 9.06
N CYS A 13 -6.21 -24.04 8.09
CA CYS A 13 -4.78 -23.89 8.21
C CYS A 13 -4.46 -22.68 7.35
N ILE A 14 -4.20 -21.53 7.98
CA ILE A 14 -3.73 -20.33 7.28
C ILE A 14 -2.36 -20.72 6.73
N LEU A 15 -2.34 -21.26 5.51
CA LEU A 15 -1.13 -21.26 4.71
C LEU A 15 -0.75 -19.78 4.56
N PRO A 16 0.53 -19.41 4.69
CA PRO A 16 0.95 -18.06 4.33
C PRO A 16 0.42 -17.81 2.93
N VAL A 17 -0.32 -16.71 2.75
CA VAL A 17 -0.80 -16.30 1.43
C VAL A 17 0.44 -16.05 0.58
N GLU A 18 0.86 -17.08 -0.15
CA GLU A 18 1.95 -16.99 -1.11
C GLU A 18 1.37 -16.28 -2.32
N LEU A 19 1.45 -14.95 -2.31
CA LEU A 19 1.00 -14.11 -3.41
C LEU A 19 1.88 -14.39 -4.62
N GLU A 20 1.29 -14.96 -5.66
CA GLU A 20 1.92 -15.07 -6.98
C GLU A 20 2.38 -13.67 -7.47
N PRO A 21 3.42 -13.60 -8.32
CA PRO A 21 3.88 -12.33 -8.87
C PRO A 21 2.80 -11.69 -9.75
N TYR A 22 2.66 -10.37 -9.65
CA TYR A 22 1.78 -9.58 -10.51
C TYR A 22 2.42 -9.34 -11.88
N GLU A 23 1.60 -9.19 -12.93
CA GLU A 23 2.08 -8.97 -14.30
C GLU A 23 2.34 -7.48 -14.59
N THR A 24 1.59 -6.58 -13.95
CA THR A 24 1.67 -5.13 -14.14
C THR A 24 1.63 -4.36 -12.82
N ILE A 25 2.07 -3.09 -12.87
CA ILE A 25 1.91 -2.14 -11.76
C ILE A 25 0.44 -1.97 -11.38
N GLN A 26 -0.45 -1.94 -12.38
CA GLN A 26 -1.88 -1.78 -12.14
C GLN A 26 -2.46 -2.99 -11.38
N ASP A 27 -2.01 -4.21 -11.69
CA ASP A 27 -2.47 -5.40 -10.97
C ASP A 27 -2.13 -5.32 -9.47
N VAL A 28 -0.98 -4.72 -9.11
CA VAL A 28 -0.63 -4.46 -7.70
C VAL A 28 -1.61 -3.46 -7.08
N PHE A 29 -1.85 -2.34 -7.75
CA PHE A 29 -2.74 -1.29 -7.24
C PHE A 29 -4.18 -1.78 -7.07
N ASP A 30 -4.70 -2.49 -8.08
CA ASP A 30 -6.03 -3.09 -8.04
C ASP A 30 -6.11 -4.11 -6.90
N TRP A 31 -5.11 -5.00 -6.78
CA TRP A 31 -5.14 -6.03 -5.75
C TRP A 31 -5.12 -5.43 -4.33
N VAL A 32 -4.25 -4.45 -4.06
CA VAL A 32 -4.20 -3.81 -2.73
C VAL A 32 -5.54 -3.13 -2.43
N SER A 33 -6.06 -2.34 -3.37
CA SER A 33 -7.33 -1.62 -3.20
C SER A 33 -8.53 -2.55 -3.00
N ASP A 34 -8.54 -3.72 -3.66
CA ASP A 34 -9.66 -4.67 -3.61
C ASP A 34 -9.61 -5.63 -2.42
N ASN A 35 -8.42 -5.86 -1.85
CA ASN A 35 -8.22 -6.90 -0.83
C ASN A 35 -7.94 -6.35 0.57
N ILE A 36 -7.61 -5.07 0.71
CA ILE A 36 -7.40 -4.42 2.01
C ILE A 36 -8.57 -3.47 2.30
N GLU A 37 -9.22 -3.65 3.45
CA GLU A 37 -10.29 -2.77 3.90
C GLU A 37 -9.71 -1.56 4.66
N TYR A 38 -10.17 -0.36 4.31
CA TYR A 38 -9.73 0.86 4.98
C TYR A 38 -10.25 0.90 6.42
N SER A 39 -9.34 0.95 7.39
CA SER A 39 -9.64 1.08 8.81
C SER A 39 -8.63 2.01 9.46
N LEU A 40 -9.12 3.06 10.10
CA LEU A 40 -8.26 3.98 10.86
C LEU A 40 -7.66 3.28 12.07
N ASP A 41 -6.42 3.63 12.34
CA ASP A 41 -5.75 3.25 13.56
C ASP A 41 -6.34 3.92 14.81
N ASN A 42 -6.35 3.18 15.92
CA ASN A 42 -6.66 3.78 17.23
C ASN A 42 -5.49 4.62 17.75
N GLN A 43 -4.27 4.26 17.36
CA GLN A 43 -3.00 4.94 17.61
C GLN A 43 -2.13 4.65 16.39
N GLU A 44 -1.53 5.68 15.79
CA GLU A 44 -0.67 5.57 14.61
C GLU A 44 0.32 4.40 14.72
N GLU A 45 0.13 3.39 13.86
CA GLU A 45 0.94 2.19 13.81
C GLU A 45 1.14 1.72 12.37
N TRP A 46 2.32 2.01 11.82
CA TRP A 46 2.69 1.56 10.48
C TRP A 46 2.86 0.04 10.45
N GLN A 47 1.96 -0.64 9.75
CA GLN A 47 1.97 -2.08 9.60
C GLN A 47 3.05 -2.50 8.60
N SER A 48 3.66 -3.67 8.84
CA SER A 48 4.46 -4.34 7.83
C SER A 48 3.56 -4.89 6.72
N PRO A 49 4.08 -5.10 5.49
CA PRO A 49 3.32 -5.72 4.40
C PRO A 49 2.67 -7.07 4.81
N LYS A 50 3.37 -7.85 5.65
CA LYS A 50 2.85 -9.10 6.18
C LYS A 50 1.64 -8.87 7.10
N GLN A 51 1.74 -7.93 8.04
CA GLN A 51 0.64 -7.60 8.94
C GLN A 51 -0.58 -7.11 8.16
N THR A 52 -0.41 -6.20 7.20
CA THR A 52 -1.51 -5.69 6.37
C THR A 52 -2.22 -6.82 5.62
N VAL A 53 -1.48 -7.77 5.05
CA VAL A 53 -2.05 -8.95 4.38
C VAL A 53 -2.74 -9.91 5.36
N GLU A 54 -2.16 -10.15 6.54
CA GLU A 54 -2.72 -11.06 7.56
C GLU A 54 -3.98 -10.48 8.22
N LEU A 55 -4.02 -9.17 8.47
CA LEU A 55 -5.16 -8.46 9.04
C LEU A 55 -6.24 -8.17 8.00
N GLY A 56 -5.85 -7.95 6.74
CA GLY A 56 -6.75 -7.53 5.66
C GLY A 56 -7.27 -6.10 5.82
N THR A 57 -6.64 -5.30 6.68
CA THR A 57 -7.04 -3.93 6.99
C THR A 57 -5.84 -3.03 7.19
N GLY A 58 -5.99 -1.73 6.93
CA GLY A 58 -5.02 -0.68 7.26
C GLY A 58 -5.57 0.68 6.87
N ASP A 59 -4.82 1.75 7.08
CA ASP A 59 -5.15 3.07 6.57
C ASP A 59 -4.13 3.54 5.52
N CYS A 60 -3.91 4.85 5.35
CA CYS A 60 -3.26 5.36 4.15
C CYS A 60 -1.84 4.82 3.97
N GLU A 61 -1.04 4.80 5.02
CA GLU A 61 0.35 4.37 4.96
C GLU A 61 0.46 2.87 4.77
N ASP A 62 -0.43 2.08 5.33
CA ASP A 62 -0.39 0.62 5.23
C ASP A 62 -0.62 0.18 3.79
N PHE A 63 -1.56 0.83 3.10
CA PHE A 63 -1.80 0.61 1.68
C PHE A 63 -0.55 0.96 0.86
N VAL A 64 0.07 2.11 1.14
CA VAL A 64 1.29 2.55 0.46
C VAL A 64 2.44 1.59 0.74
N ILE A 65 2.70 1.23 2.00
CA ILE A 65 3.77 0.30 2.41
C ILE A 65 3.64 -1.05 1.71
N LEU A 66 2.43 -1.61 1.68
CA LEU A 66 2.16 -2.87 1.00
C LEU A 66 2.40 -2.76 -0.51
N ALA A 67 1.90 -1.70 -1.16
CA ALA A 67 2.12 -1.49 -2.58
C ALA A 67 3.61 -1.29 -2.91
N MET A 68 4.34 -0.51 -2.10
CA MET A 68 5.78 -0.31 -2.23
C MET A 68 6.52 -1.66 -2.19
N TYR A 69 6.19 -2.52 -1.22
CA TYR A 69 6.78 -3.85 -1.08
C TYR A 69 6.51 -4.73 -2.31
N LEU A 70 5.26 -4.81 -2.78
CA LEU A 70 4.89 -5.64 -3.93
C LEU A 70 5.55 -5.14 -5.23
N LEU A 71 5.62 -3.83 -5.44
CA LEU A 71 6.29 -3.24 -6.59
C LEU A 71 7.80 -3.52 -6.60
N ASN A 72 8.44 -3.50 -5.44
CA ASN A 72 9.84 -3.89 -5.32
C ASN A 72 10.04 -5.38 -5.59
N ARG A 73 9.24 -6.23 -4.94
CA ARG A 73 9.32 -7.69 -5.05
C ARG A 73 9.19 -8.17 -6.50
N ASP A 74 8.23 -7.62 -7.25
CA ASP A 74 7.87 -8.15 -8.57
C ASP A 74 8.57 -7.43 -9.72
N PHE A 75 8.89 -6.14 -9.56
CA PHE A 75 9.42 -5.30 -10.63
C PHE A 75 10.74 -4.62 -10.30
N GLY A 76 11.21 -4.68 -9.05
CA GLY A 76 12.44 -4.04 -8.60
C GLY A 76 12.34 -2.52 -8.45
N TYR A 77 11.12 -1.97 -8.41
CA TYR A 77 10.93 -0.53 -8.19
C TYR A 77 11.22 -0.15 -6.73
N LEU A 78 11.65 1.10 -6.55
CA LEU A 78 11.91 1.71 -5.24
C LEU A 78 11.12 3.02 -5.15
N PRO A 79 9.78 2.94 -5.05
CA PRO A 79 8.94 4.12 -4.92
C PRO A 79 9.22 4.87 -3.60
N ASP A 80 8.83 6.14 -3.56
CA ASP A 80 8.84 6.95 -2.34
C ASP A 80 7.42 7.03 -1.75
N MET A 81 7.32 7.19 -0.44
CA MET A 81 6.08 7.59 0.24
C MET A 81 6.10 9.10 0.47
N ILE A 82 5.02 9.77 0.09
CA ILE A 82 4.81 11.19 0.32
C ILE A 82 3.76 11.37 1.39
N ILE A 83 4.04 12.18 2.42
CA ILE A 83 3.05 12.56 3.44
C ILE A 83 2.79 14.06 3.34
N GLY A 84 1.52 14.42 3.26
CA GLY A 84 1.08 15.79 3.20
C GLY A 84 -0.08 16.07 4.15
N VAL A 85 -0.24 17.35 4.50
CA VAL A 85 -1.32 17.82 5.38
C VAL A 85 -2.25 18.73 4.58
N SER A 86 -3.55 18.43 4.65
CA SER A 86 -4.58 19.20 3.95
C SER A 86 -4.60 20.62 4.47
N ILE A 87 -4.53 21.60 3.57
CA ILE A 87 -4.61 23.03 3.92
C ILE A 87 -5.99 23.37 4.50
N ALA A 88 -7.04 22.69 4.04
CA ALA A 88 -8.42 22.98 4.43
C ALA A 88 -8.81 22.35 5.78
N THR A 89 -8.38 21.12 6.05
CA THR A 89 -8.81 20.36 7.23
C THR A 89 -7.72 20.17 8.28
N GLY A 90 -6.45 20.27 7.91
CA GLY A 90 -5.31 19.93 8.76
C GLY A 90 -5.09 18.43 8.93
N ASN A 91 -5.84 17.57 8.23
CA ASN A 91 -5.63 16.12 8.27
C ASN A 91 -4.43 15.72 7.42
N ALA A 92 -3.61 14.81 7.93
CA ALA A 92 -2.55 14.17 7.17
C ALA A 92 -3.13 13.09 6.23
N HIS A 93 -2.42 12.84 5.13
CA HIS A 93 -2.66 11.74 4.22
C HIS A 93 -1.32 11.36 3.56
N CYS A 94 -1.24 10.16 2.98
CA CYS A 94 -0.03 9.72 2.30
C CYS A 94 -0.29 9.04 0.96
N TRP A 95 0.74 9.03 0.11
CA TRP A 95 0.69 8.54 -1.27
C TRP A 95 1.96 7.83 -1.66
N LEU A 96 1.85 7.00 -2.70
CA LEU A 96 2.99 6.39 -3.35
C LEU A 96 3.45 7.27 -4.51
N SER A 97 4.75 7.57 -4.59
CA SER A 97 5.37 8.26 -5.72
C SER A 97 6.28 7.30 -6.49
N LEU A 98 6.06 7.20 -7.80
CA LEU A 98 6.87 6.40 -8.71
C LEU A 98 7.06 7.16 -10.02
N ASN A 99 8.33 7.41 -10.41
CA ASN A 99 8.69 8.16 -11.61
C ASN A 99 8.00 9.54 -11.71
N ASP A 100 8.02 10.30 -10.62
CA ASP A 100 7.41 11.63 -10.50
C ASP A 100 5.86 11.65 -10.63
N VAL A 101 5.20 10.49 -10.64
CA VAL A 101 3.74 10.37 -10.60
C VAL A 101 3.31 9.92 -9.21
N TRP A 102 2.28 10.54 -8.67
CA TRP A 102 1.74 10.25 -7.35
C TRP A 102 0.45 9.46 -7.47
N TYR A 103 0.32 8.41 -6.66
CA TYR A 103 -0.76 7.45 -6.74
C TYR A 103 -1.52 7.33 -5.43
N GLU A 104 -2.84 7.44 -5.53
CA GLU A 104 -3.79 7.12 -4.47
C GLU A 104 -4.09 5.61 -4.50
N ILE A 105 -3.40 4.85 -3.64
CA ILE A 105 -3.46 3.39 -3.65
C ILE A 105 -4.84 2.88 -3.25
N GLN A 106 -5.54 3.58 -2.34
CA GLN A 106 -6.89 3.21 -1.90
C GLN A 106 -7.94 3.41 -3.00
N LEU A 107 -7.59 4.05 -4.11
CA LEU A 107 -8.43 4.24 -5.30
C LEU A 107 -7.79 3.58 -6.53
N SER A 108 -7.29 2.36 -6.37
CA SER A 108 -6.68 1.56 -7.44
C SER A 108 -5.52 2.29 -8.15
N GLY A 109 -4.72 3.06 -7.40
CA GLY A 109 -3.59 3.79 -7.94
C GLY A 109 -3.99 4.92 -8.89
N MET A 110 -5.01 5.69 -8.52
CA MET A 110 -5.39 6.89 -9.27
C MET A 110 -4.23 7.89 -9.29
N ASP A 111 -3.88 8.43 -10.47
CA ASP A 111 -2.90 9.52 -10.60
C ASP A 111 -3.50 10.81 -10.02
N VAL A 112 -2.80 11.36 -9.05
CA VAL A 112 -3.25 12.46 -8.21
C VAL A 112 -2.24 13.61 -8.17
N THR A 113 -1.24 13.56 -9.05
CA THR A 113 -0.13 14.53 -9.15
C THR A 113 -0.63 15.97 -9.24
N GLU A 114 -1.64 16.24 -10.07
CA GLU A 114 -2.16 17.60 -10.28
C GLU A 114 -3.16 18.07 -9.21
N ILE A 115 -3.70 17.16 -8.40
CA ILE A 115 -4.75 17.49 -7.42
C ILE A 115 -4.13 18.07 -6.14
N TYR A 116 -2.95 17.57 -5.76
CA TYR A 116 -2.39 17.84 -4.43
C TYR A 116 -1.56 19.11 -4.32
N ASP A 117 -0.93 19.57 -5.40
CA ASP A 117 -0.19 20.84 -5.45
C ASP A 117 -1.06 22.04 -5.02
N ALA A 118 -2.39 21.95 -5.11
CA ALA A 118 -3.32 23.00 -4.72
C ALA A 118 -3.97 22.80 -3.34
N THR A 119 -3.90 21.61 -2.75
CA THR A 119 -4.75 21.22 -1.61
C THR A 119 -4.00 20.74 -0.38
N TYR A 120 -2.72 20.35 -0.52
CA TYR A 120 -1.89 19.85 0.59
C TYR A 120 -0.55 20.58 0.65
N THR A 121 0.00 20.65 1.86
CA THR A 121 1.41 20.96 2.08
C THR A 121 2.16 19.66 2.24
N ILE A 122 3.23 19.45 1.47
CA ILE A 122 4.13 18.30 1.66
C ILE A 122 4.90 18.52 2.96
N GLU A 123 4.80 17.55 3.88
CA GLU A 123 5.52 17.59 5.15
C GLU A 123 6.74 16.69 5.11
N LEU A 124 6.59 15.47 4.59
CA LEU A 124 7.64 14.45 4.62
C LEU A 124 7.66 13.63 3.32
N VAL A 125 8.87 13.17 2.98
CA VAL A 125 9.12 12.20 1.92
C VAL A 125 10.00 11.10 2.49
N TYR A 126 9.54 9.86 2.41
CA TYR A 126 10.29 8.67 2.84
C TYR A 126 10.64 7.81 1.64
N THR A 127 11.92 7.50 1.50
CA THR A 127 12.38 6.53 0.50
C THR A 127 11.95 5.12 0.85
N TYR A 128 11.88 4.25 -0.16
CA TYR A 128 11.62 2.81 0.03
C TYR A 128 12.38 2.20 1.20
N ASP A 129 13.70 2.38 1.23
CA ASP A 129 14.55 1.80 2.27
C ASP A 129 14.22 2.34 3.67
N GLN A 130 13.89 3.63 3.79
CA GLN A 130 13.50 4.22 5.08
C GLN A 130 12.18 3.63 5.59
N VAL A 131 11.21 3.43 4.70
CA VAL A 131 9.92 2.82 5.05
C VAL A 131 10.13 1.36 5.46
N MET A 132 10.83 0.57 4.65
CA MET A 132 11.03 -0.86 4.90
C MET A 132 11.85 -1.14 6.15
N VAL A 133 12.87 -0.34 6.46
CA VAL A 133 13.61 -0.45 7.73
C VAL A 133 12.73 -0.14 8.94
N THR A 134 11.71 0.71 8.78
CA THR A 134 10.83 1.07 9.88
C THR A 134 9.77 -0.01 10.14
N THR A 135 9.33 -0.72 9.11
CA THR A 135 8.17 -1.64 9.19
C THR A 135 8.54 -3.12 9.20
N ILE A 136 9.55 -3.56 8.43
CA ILE A 136 9.87 -4.99 8.30
C ILE A 136 10.42 -5.57 9.62
N PHE A 137 11.26 -4.83 10.35
CA PHE A 137 11.83 -5.32 11.62
C PHE A 137 10.82 -5.36 12.77
N ARG A 138 9.61 -4.80 12.59
CA ARG A 138 8.53 -4.88 13.59
C ARG A 138 7.65 -6.12 13.44
N GLY A 139 7.62 -6.73 12.25
CA GLY A 139 6.79 -7.91 11.94
C GLY A 139 7.41 -9.28 12.29
N GLU A 140 8.56 -9.30 12.96
CA GLU A 140 9.27 -10.52 13.39
C GLU A 140 9.08 -10.88 14.89
N GLU A 141 8.30 -10.10 15.65
CA GLU A 141 8.00 -10.39 17.07
C GLU A 141 6.76 -11.28 17.27
#